data_AF-A0A3D5F055-F1
#
_entry.id   AF-A0A3D5F055-F1
#
_cell.length_a   1.000
_cell.length_b   1.000
_cell.length_c   1.000
_cell.angle_alpha   90.00
_cell.angle_beta   90.00
_cell.angle_gamma   90.00
#
_symmetry.space_group_name_H-M   'P 1'
#
loop_
_entity.id
_entity.type
_entity.pdbx_description
1 polymer ?
#
loop_
_entity_poly.entity_id
_entity_poly.type
_entity_poly.pdbx_seq_one_letter_code
_entity_poly.pdbx_strand_id
1 'polypeptide(L)' 'RFAGTPMNERQVKLLNRLLEGLEGKLTTRKWAAMAKCSPDTALRDISELVARGVLRRAAPGGRSTHYELEEPVTGDRT' A
#
# COMPACT_ATOMS: atom_id res chain seq x y z
N ARG A 1 -4.06 -14.35 2.33
CA ARG A 1 -4.24 -13.27 3.32
C ARG A 1 -5.41 -12.33 3.01
N PHE A 2 -5.72 -12.03 1.75
CA PHE A 2 -6.80 -11.06 1.40
C PHE A 2 -7.84 -11.60 0.40
N ALA A 3 -7.94 -12.91 0.21
CA ALA A 3 -8.71 -13.55 -0.86
C ALA A 3 -10.24 -13.28 -0.85
N GLY A 4 -10.77 -12.62 0.19
CA GLY A 4 -12.17 -12.18 0.27
C GLY A 4 -12.35 -10.67 0.46
N THR A 5 -11.27 -9.88 0.43
CA THR A 5 -11.35 -8.42 0.56
C THR A 5 -11.65 -7.82 -0.81
N PRO A 6 -12.83 -7.21 -1.04
CA PRO A 6 -13.16 -6.64 -2.35
C PRO A 6 -12.23 -5.48 -2.65
N MET A 7 -11.44 -5.59 -3.71
CA MET A 7 -10.46 -4.58 -4.14
C MET A 7 -10.76 -4.15 -5.57
N ASN A 8 -10.50 -2.89 -5.87
CA ASN A 8 -10.57 -2.41 -7.24
C ASN A 8 -9.31 -2.82 -8.05
N GLU A 9 -9.39 -2.73 -9.37
CA GLU A 9 -8.30 -3.16 -10.27
C GLU A 9 -6.96 -2.44 -9.99
N ARG A 10 -7.02 -1.16 -9.61
CA ARG A 10 -5.81 -0.37 -9.28
C ARG A 10 -5.15 -0.91 -8.01
N GLN A 11 -5.95 -1.20 -6.98
CA GLN A 11 -5.48 -1.78 -5.72
C GLN A 11 -4.81 -3.14 -5.97
N VAL A 12 -5.47 -4.04 -6.70
CA VAL A 12 -4.92 -5.37 -7.04
C VAL A 12 -3.59 -5.24 -7.81
N LYS A 13 -3.56 -4.38 -8.83
CA LYS A 13 -2.35 -4.14 -9.64
C LYS A 13 -1.18 -3.69 -8.77
N LEU A 14 -1.40 -2.72 -7.88
CA LEU A 14 -0.33 -2.13 -7.07
C LEU A 14 0.15 -3.07 -5.96
N LEU A 15 -0.75 -3.86 -5.38
CA LEU A 15 -0.39 -4.89 -4.41
C LEU A 15 0.45 -6.00 -5.06
N ASN A 16 0.09 -6.46 -6.27
CA ASN A 16 0.92 -7.40 -7.02
C ASN A 16 2.32 -6.83 -7.27
N ARG A 17 2.42 -5.55 -7.67
CA ARG A 17 3.71 -4.90 -7.88
C ARG A 17 4.54 -4.76 -6.61
N LEU A 18 3.91 -4.53 -5.46
CA LEU A 18 4.60 -4.54 -4.17
C LEU A 18 5.17 -5.94 -3.86
N LEU A 19 4.39 -7.00 -4.09
CA LEU A 19 4.82 -8.38 -3.89
C LEU A 19 5.93 -8.83 -4.85
N GLU A 20 5.92 -8.31 -6.09
CA GLU A 20 6.95 -8.54 -7.10
C GLU A 20 8.26 -7.77 -6.82
N GLY A 21 8.31 -6.92 -5.79
CA GLY A 21 9.50 -6.13 -5.46
C GLY A 21 9.51 -4.76 -6.13
N LEU A 22 8.52 -3.92 -5.82
CA LEU A 22 8.45 -2.54 -6.30
C LEU A 22 9.73 -1.74 -6.01
N GLU A 23 10.35 -1.15 -7.03
CA GLU A 23 11.59 -0.38 -6.89
C GLU A 23 11.42 0.91 -6.06
N GLY A 24 11.85 0.90 -4.81
CA GLY A 24 11.73 2.06 -3.91
C GLY A 24 10.31 2.28 -3.37
N LYS A 25 10.18 3.27 -2.49
CA LYS A 25 9.02 3.47 -1.60
C LYS A 25 7.70 3.72 -2.34
N LEU A 26 6.63 3.06 -1.91
CA LEU A 26 5.27 3.37 -2.38
C LEU A 26 4.78 4.67 -1.73
N THR A 27 4.58 5.69 -2.54
CA THR A 27 3.99 6.98 -2.14
C THR A 27 2.70 7.22 -2.92
N THR A 28 1.85 8.14 -2.45
CA THR A 28 0.62 8.53 -3.18
C THR A 28 0.93 8.98 -4.61
N ARG A 29 2.02 9.73 -4.81
CA ARG A 29 2.46 10.17 -6.15
C ARG A 29 2.83 8.99 -7.04
N LYS A 30 3.55 8.00 -6.49
CA LYS A 30 3.96 6.81 -7.24
C LYS A 30 2.76 5.94 -7.61
N TRP A 31 1.80 5.79 -6.69
CA TRP A 31 0.53 5.12 -6.95
C TRP A 31 -0.22 5.79 -8.11
N ALA A 32 -0.43 7.10 -8.02
CA ALA A 32 -1.10 7.89 -9.06
C ALA A 32 -0.48 7.69 -10.45
N ALA A 33 0.85 7.73 -10.53
CA ALA A 33 1.58 7.51 -11.78
C ALA A 33 1.41 6.09 -12.34
N MET A 34 1.54 5.05 -11.50
CA MET A 34 1.44 3.65 -11.94
C MET A 34 0.00 3.24 -12.30
N ALA A 35 -0.98 3.82 -11.61
CA ALA A 35 -2.40 3.53 -11.78
C ALA A 35 -3.10 4.48 -12.75
N LYS A 36 -2.39 5.50 -13.26
CA LYS A 36 -2.89 6.54 -14.18
C LYS A 36 -4.15 7.24 -13.63
N CYS A 37 -4.12 7.65 -12.37
CA CYS A 37 -5.22 8.33 -11.70
C CYS A 37 -4.75 9.62 -11.00
N SER A 38 -5.69 10.43 -10.50
CA SER A 38 -5.34 11.62 -9.71
C SER A 38 -4.69 11.24 -8.37
N PRO A 39 -3.90 12.14 -7.76
CA PRO A 39 -3.39 11.97 -6.40
C PRO A 39 -4.51 11.73 -5.38
N ASP A 40 -5.66 12.39 -5.51
CA ASP A 40 -6.81 12.18 -4.62
C ASP A 40 -7.40 10.77 -4.74
N THR A 41 -7.53 10.28 -5.98
CA THR A 41 -7.98 8.90 -6.24
C THR A 41 -6.99 7.90 -5.65
N ALA A 42 -5.69 8.14 -5.84
CA ALA A 42 -4.64 7.30 -5.29
C ALA A 42 -4.65 7.28 -3.75
N LEU A 43 -4.86 8.45 -3.13
CA LEU A 43 -4.94 8.55 -1.67
C LEU A 43 -6.14 7.79 -1.12
N ARG A 44 -7.31 7.84 -1.80
CA ARG A 44 -8.49 7.05 -1.44
C ARG A 44 -8.21 5.55 -1.53
N ASP A 45 -7.64 5.10 -2.66
CA ASP A 45 -7.28 3.69 -2.84
C ASP A 45 -6.36 3.19 -1.70
N ILE A 46 -5.32 3.96 -1.38
CA ILE A 46 -4.36 3.64 -0.31
C ILE A 46 -5.05 3.65 1.06
N SER A 47 -5.88 4.66 1.33
CA SER A 47 -6.55 4.81 2.64
C SER A 47 -7.51 3.66 2.91
N GLU A 48 -8.22 3.18 1.89
CA GLU A 48 -9.05 1.98 2.01
C GLU A 48 -8.21 0.73 2.35
N LEU A 49 -7.06 0.56 1.70
CA LEU A 49 -6.17 -0.56 1.99
C LEU A 49 -5.55 -0.46 3.38
N VAL A 50 -5.27 0.75 3.86
CA VAL A 50 -4.82 0.98 5.24
C VAL A 50 -5.92 0.66 6.24
N ALA A 51 -7.14 1.15 6.01
CA ALA A 51 -8.30 0.86 6.87
C ALA A 51 -8.61 -0.64 6.94
N ARG A 52 -8.30 -1.39 5.88
CA ARG A 52 -8.46 -2.85 5.81
C ARG A 52 -7.27 -3.64 6.38
N GLY A 53 -6.22 -2.97 6.86
CA GLY A 53 -5.01 -3.62 7.37
C GLY A 53 -4.22 -4.37 6.29
N VAL A 54 -4.34 -3.96 5.03
CA VAL A 54 -3.55 -4.50 3.91
C VAL A 54 -2.25 -3.73 3.76
N LEU A 55 -2.32 -2.42 3.92
CA LEU A 55 -1.17 -1.52 3.94
C LEU A 55 -1.05 -0.86 5.30
N ARG A 56 0.17 -0.41 5.63
CA ARG A 56 0.41 0.53 6.72
C ARG A 56 1.22 1.70 6.25
N ARG A 57 1.08 2.81 6.97
CA ARG A 57 2.03 3.91 6.90
C ARG A 57 3.31 3.48 7.59
N ALA A 58 4.44 3.56 6.89
CA ALA A 58 5.73 3.24 7.47
C ALA A 58 6.17 4.29 8.50
N ALA A 59 7.08 3.89 9.40
CA ALA A 59 7.57 4.75 10.46
C ALA A 59 8.14 6.08 9.91
N PRO A 60 7.94 7.20 10.61
CA PRO A 60 8.45 8.51 10.20
C PRO A 60 9.97 8.56 10.37
N GLY A 61 10.70 8.09 9.35
CA GLY A 61 12.16 8.16 9.28
C GLY A 61 12.70 9.20 8.28
N GLY A 62 11.82 10.03 7.70
CA GLY A 62 12.18 11.03 6.70
C GLY A 62 11.04 12.00 6.35
N ARG A 63 11.27 12.90 5.38
CA ARG A 63 10.31 13.96 4.99
C ARG A 63 9.09 13.48 4.20
N SER A 64 9.09 12.26 3.68
CA SER A 64 8.02 11.74 2.83
C SER A 64 7.27 10.58 3.50
N THR A 65 5.94 10.65 3.45
CA THR A 65 5.06 9.54 3.80
C THR A 65 5.15 8.45 2.74
N HIS A 66 5.39 7.21 3.17
CA HIS A 66 5.31 6.03 2.31
C HIS A 66 4.53 4.91 3.00
N TYR A 67 4.11 3.95 2.18
CA TYR A 67 3.25 2.84 2.57
C TYR A 67 3.94 1.50 2.27
N GLU A 68 3.70 0.52 3.13
CA GLU A 68 4.27 -0.82 3.04
C GLU A 68 3.14 -1.85 3.26
N LEU A 69 3.36 -3.10 2.84
CA LEU A 69 2.44 -4.19 3.19
C LEU A 69 2.40 -4.35 4.72
N GLU A 70 1.21 -4.58 5.25
CA GLU A 70 1.07 -4.98 6.66
C GLU A 70 1.65 -6.39 6.82
N GLU A 71 2.82 -6.48 7.43
CA GLU A 71 3.39 -7.78 7.80
C GLU A 71 2.50 -8.45 8.85
N PRO A 72 2.38 -9.80 8.85
CA PRO A 72 1.89 -10.47 10.04
C PRO A 72 2.66 -9.97 11.26
N VAL A 73 1.92 -9.58 12.29
CA VAL A 73 2.46 -9.62 13.65
C VAL A 73 2.78 -11.10 13.91
N THR A 74 3.98 -11.52 13.52
CA THR A 74 4.57 -12.75 14.03
C THR A 74 4.88 -12.44 15.48
N GLY A 75 3.97 -12.83 16.36
CA GLY A 75 4.18 -12.82 17.80
C GLY A 75 5.31 -13.78 18.14
N ASP A 76 6.54 -13.33 17.97
CA ASP A 76 7.68 -13.82 18.73
C ASP A 76 8.63 -12.64 18.95
N ARG A 77 8.38 -11.95 20.06
CA ARG A 77 9.41 -11.29 20.84
C ARG A 77 9.15 -11.72 22.27
N THR A 78 9.60 -12.95 22.54
CA THR A 78 9.96 -13.38 23.89
C THR A 78 10.84 -12.31 24.56
#